data_AF-A0A353TZ25-F1
#
_entry.id   AF-A0A353TZ25-F1
#
_cell.length_a   1.000
_cell.length_b   1.000
_cell.length_c   1.000
_cell.angle_alpha   90.00
_cell.angle_beta   90.00
_cell.angle_gamma   90.00
#
_symmetry.space_group_name_H-M   'P 1'
#
loop_
_entity.id
_entity.type
_entity.pdbx_description
1 polymer ?
#
loop_
_entity_poly.entity_id
_entity_poly.type
_entity_poly.pdbx_seq_one_letter_code
_entity_poly.pdbx_strand_id
1 'polypeptide(L)'
;MNEEILKALMQLFALVSSPNQNEDHRREVVRNYLSQQLNSQRVDEYLSMYDLFVHEQELRLSEPSKLRKRYSASSVKVLRIATSINEELTHYQKLIVIIQLLEFISSGQKAISVMETEFANTISETFNINSSEYFEIYAFITDNFRNQAPGNNLLVISGEKRHKDKSGYLYQEHLQNELRILNVHSGNLLLIKSKQSSNLTVNGQ
;
A
#
# COMPACT_ATOMS: atom_id res chain seq x y z
N MET A 1 16.75 -6.53 -2.74
CA MET A 1 15.82 -7.64 -3.06
C MET A 1 16.37 -8.41 -4.25
N ASN A 2 16.16 -9.72 -4.31
CA ASN A 2 16.52 -10.55 -5.47
C ASN A 2 15.54 -10.31 -6.64
N GLU A 3 15.96 -10.61 -7.87
CA GLU A 3 15.19 -10.44 -9.10
C GLU A 3 13.90 -11.25 -9.10
N GLU A 4 13.94 -12.46 -8.55
CA GLU A 4 12.76 -13.33 -8.43
C GLU A 4 11.68 -12.70 -7.55
N ILE A 5 12.07 -12.03 -6.46
CA ILE A 5 11.16 -11.32 -5.56
C ILE A 5 10.51 -10.15 -6.30
N LEU A 6 11.30 -9.34 -7.00
CA LEU A 6 10.76 -8.20 -7.76
C LEU A 6 9.78 -8.66 -8.82
N LYS A 7 10.10 -9.72 -9.57
CA LYS A 7 9.21 -10.33 -10.55
C LYS A 7 7.91 -10.85 -9.91
N ALA A 8 8.01 -11.51 -8.76
CA ALA A 8 6.86 -11.98 -8.00
C ALA A 8 5.98 -10.83 -7.51
N LEU A 9 6.58 -9.73 -7.06
CA LEU A 9 5.86 -8.51 -6.67
C LEU A 9 5.16 -7.84 -7.86
N MET A 10 5.80 -7.77 -9.04
CA MET A 10 5.14 -7.24 -10.25
C MET A 10 3.91 -8.08 -10.61
N GLN A 11 4.00 -9.42 -10.50
CA GLN A 11 2.83 -10.29 -10.68
C GLN A 11 1.76 -10.05 -9.61
N LEU A 12 2.15 -9.81 -8.37
CA LEU A 12 1.23 -9.57 -7.26
C LEU A 12 0.44 -8.27 -7.47
N PHE A 13 1.11 -7.16 -7.84
CA PHE A 13 0.45 -5.89 -8.17
C PHE A 13 -0.48 -6.03 -9.39
N ALA A 14 -0.04 -6.74 -10.42
CA ALA A 14 -0.87 -6.99 -11.61
C ALA A 14 -2.11 -7.84 -11.28
N LEU A 15 -2.03 -8.79 -10.33
CA LEU A 15 -3.15 -9.65 -9.92
C LEU A 15 -4.29 -8.87 -9.25
N VAL A 16 -3.97 -7.83 -8.48
CA VAL A 16 -4.95 -6.96 -7.81
C VAL A 16 -5.41 -5.81 -8.71
N SER A 17 -4.70 -5.55 -9.81
CA SER A 17 -5.11 -4.57 -10.82
C SER A 17 -6.45 -4.98 -11.44
N SER A 18 -7.35 -4.00 -11.61
CA SER A 18 -8.66 -4.22 -12.20
C SER A 18 -8.77 -3.41 -13.49
N PRO A 19 -9.20 -4.02 -14.62
CA PRO A 19 -9.21 -3.38 -15.94
C PRO A 19 -10.12 -2.15 -16.07
N ASN A 20 -10.97 -1.88 -15.07
CA ASN A 20 -11.92 -0.77 -15.06
C ASN A 20 -11.53 0.36 -14.08
N GLN A 21 -10.26 0.39 -13.63
CA GLN A 21 -9.66 1.43 -12.80
C GLN A 21 -8.63 2.16 -13.65
N ASN A 22 -8.56 3.49 -13.57
CA ASN A 22 -7.57 4.27 -14.30
C ASN A 22 -6.16 3.86 -13.85
N GLU A 23 -5.39 3.21 -14.73
CA GLU A 23 -4.14 2.52 -14.37
C GLU A 23 -2.97 3.47 -14.11
N ASP A 24 -3.03 4.71 -14.59
CA ASP A 24 -1.90 5.65 -14.52
C ASP A 24 -1.43 5.91 -13.08
N HIS A 25 -2.35 6.13 -12.13
CA HIS A 25 -1.98 6.34 -10.72
C HIS A 25 -1.40 5.09 -10.07
N ARG A 26 -1.96 3.91 -10.40
CA ARG A 26 -1.50 2.61 -9.90
C ARG A 26 -0.10 2.29 -10.40
N ARG A 27 0.14 2.54 -11.69
CA ARG A 27 1.44 2.39 -12.33
C ARG A 27 2.47 3.35 -11.73
N GLU A 28 2.06 4.56 -11.36
CA GLU A 28 2.93 5.52 -10.68
C GLU A 28 3.34 5.04 -9.28
N VAL A 29 2.43 4.41 -8.52
CA VAL A 29 2.79 3.78 -7.23
C VAL A 29 3.84 2.69 -7.44
N VAL A 30 3.66 1.81 -8.43
CA VAL A 30 4.64 0.76 -8.75
C VAL A 30 5.99 1.37 -9.15
N ARG A 31 6.00 2.41 -9.98
CA ARG A 31 7.22 3.13 -10.36
C ARG A 31 7.93 3.71 -9.14
N ASN A 32 7.21 4.40 -8.26
CA ASN A 32 7.77 5.01 -7.06
C ASN A 32 8.38 3.95 -6.14
N TYR A 33 7.68 2.84 -5.93
CA TYR A 33 8.21 1.70 -5.19
C TYR A 33 9.52 1.16 -5.78
N LEU A 34 9.56 0.92 -7.10
CA LEU A 34 10.75 0.42 -7.78
C LEU A 34 11.92 1.42 -7.70
N SER A 35 11.64 2.72 -7.84
CA SER A 35 12.66 3.78 -7.82
C SER A 35 13.37 3.94 -6.47
N GLN A 36 12.72 3.55 -5.37
CA GLN A 36 13.32 3.55 -4.05
C GLN A 36 14.35 2.42 -3.87
N GLN A 37 14.30 1.39 -4.74
CA GLN A 37 15.12 0.19 -4.61
C GLN A 37 16.12 -0.03 -5.75
N LEU A 38 15.88 0.61 -6.90
CA LEU A 38 16.56 0.31 -8.15
C LEU A 38 17.03 1.58 -8.86
N ASN A 39 17.98 1.42 -9.77
CA ASN A 39 18.35 2.48 -10.72
C ASN A 39 17.30 2.61 -11.83
N SER A 40 17.33 3.73 -12.56
CA SER A 40 16.34 4.04 -13.62
C SER A 40 16.19 2.94 -14.67
N GLN A 41 17.30 2.38 -15.16
CA GLN A 41 17.27 1.30 -16.16
C GLN A 41 16.49 0.09 -15.67
N ARG A 42 16.73 -0.34 -14.43
CA ARG A 42 16.02 -1.48 -13.84
C ARG A 42 14.57 -1.13 -13.49
N VAL A 43 14.27 0.11 -13.11
CA VAL A 43 12.88 0.56 -12.91
C VAL A 43 12.09 0.36 -14.19
N ASP A 44 12.59 0.80 -15.34
CA ASP A 44 11.90 0.68 -16.62
C ASP A 44 11.68 -0.79 -17.02
N GLU A 45 12.66 -1.66 -16.74
CA GLU A 45 12.57 -3.10 -16.98
C GLU A 45 11.43 -3.76 -16.17
N TYR A 46 11.41 -3.55 -14.85
CA TYR A 46 10.38 -4.15 -14.01
C TYR A 46 9.01 -3.51 -14.20
N LEU A 47 8.95 -2.23 -14.53
CA LEU A 47 7.70 -1.55 -14.85
C LEU A 47 7.10 -2.09 -16.16
N SER A 48 7.93 -2.36 -17.17
CA SER A 48 7.48 -3.03 -18.40
C SER A 48 6.98 -4.45 -18.12
N MET A 49 7.59 -5.15 -17.17
CA MET A 49 7.15 -6.48 -16.74
C MET A 49 5.80 -6.43 -16.02
N TYR A 50 5.58 -5.41 -15.18
CA TYR A 50 4.28 -5.13 -14.59
C TYR A 50 3.22 -4.90 -15.68
N ASP A 51 3.49 -4.02 -16.65
CA ASP A 51 2.58 -3.71 -17.75
C ASP A 51 2.21 -4.97 -18.55
N LEU A 52 3.18 -5.85 -18.80
CA LEU A 52 2.95 -7.15 -19.45
C LEU A 52 2.01 -8.03 -18.62
N PHE A 53 2.25 -8.17 -17.31
CA PHE A 53 1.39 -8.98 -16.45
C PHE A 53 -0.02 -8.41 -16.36
N VAL A 54 -0.20 -7.09 -16.32
CA VAL A 54 -1.52 -6.46 -16.39
C VAL A 54 -2.21 -6.85 -17.69
N HIS A 55 -1.55 -6.66 -18.84
CA HIS A 55 -2.12 -6.99 -20.13
C HIS A 55 -2.50 -8.48 -20.27
N GLU A 56 -1.65 -9.39 -19.80
CA GLU A 56 -1.97 -10.83 -19.77
C GLU A 56 -3.22 -11.13 -18.93
N GLN A 57 -3.43 -10.39 -17.84
CA GLN A 57 -4.64 -10.54 -17.03
C GLN A 57 -5.86 -10.02 -17.78
N GLU A 58 -5.77 -8.86 -18.43
CA GLU A 58 -6.87 -8.29 -19.22
C GLU A 58 -7.32 -9.20 -20.36
N LEU A 59 -6.36 -9.76 -21.11
CA LEU A 59 -6.65 -10.68 -22.22
C LEU A 59 -7.42 -11.93 -21.77
N ARG A 60 -7.10 -12.45 -20.57
CA ARG A 60 -7.81 -13.59 -19.97
C ARG A 60 -9.24 -13.24 -19.52
N LEU A 61 -9.56 -11.94 -19.39
CA LEU A 61 -10.80 -11.40 -18.84
C LEU A 61 -11.83 -10.97 -19.90
N SER A 62 -11.57 -11.18 -21.19
CA SER A 62 -12.50 -10.84 -22.29
C SER A 62 -13.84 -11.60 -22.29
N GLU A 63 -14.05 -12.58 -21.40
CA GLU A 63 -15.32 -13.29 -21.21
C GLU A 63 -16.01 -12.94 -19.87
N PRO A 64 -17.21 -12.34 -19.87
CA PRO A 64 -17.95 -11.94 -18.66
C PRO A 64 -18.26 -13.08 -17.68
N SER A 65 -18.39 -14.32 -18.19
CA SER A 65 -18.70 -15.51 -17.39
C SER A 65 -17.54 -15.96 -16.48
N LYS A 66 -16.33 -15.44 -16.70
CA LYS A 66 -15.11 -15.79 -15.93
C LYS A 66 -14.85 -14.90 -14.73
N LEU A 67 -15.60 -13.80 -14.54
CA LEU A 67 -15.41 -12.85 -13.43
C LEU A 67 -15.63 -13.45 -12.03
N ARG A 68 -16.51 -14.45 -11.87
CA ARG A 68 -16.66 -15.17 -10.58
C ARG A 68 -15.70 -16.36 -10.42
N LYS A 69 -15.32 -17.04 -11.52
CA LYS A 69 -14.22 -18.02 -11.54
C LYS A 69 -12.85 -17.38 -11.29
N ARG A 70 -12.74 -16.06 -11.51
CA ARG A 70 -11.59 -15.16 -11.26
C ARG A 70 -11.03 -15.30 -9.85
N TYR A 71 -11.86 -15.48 -8.83
CA TYR A 71 -11.39 -15.35 -7.44
C TYR A 71 -10.90 -16.68 -6.87
N SER A 72 -11.64 -17.78 -7.05
CA SER A 72 -11.27 -19.08 -6.49
C SER A 72 -9.96 -19.66 -7.05
N ALA A 73 -9.69 -19.47 -8.35
CA ALA A 73 -8.44 -19.92 -8.98
C ALA A 73 -7.28 -18.92 -8.80
N SER A 74 -7.57 -17.62 -8.62
CA SER A 74 -6.56 -16.60 -8.36
C SER A 74 -6.06 -16.65 -6.92
N SER A 75 -6.89 -17.00 -5.93
CA SER A 75 -6.46 -17.15 -4.53
C SER A 75 -5.30 -18.13 -4.35
N VAL A 76 -5.28 -19.26 -5.08
CA VAL A 76 -4.15 -20.22 -5.01
C VAL A 76 -2.87 -19.62 -5.61
N LYS A 77 -2.97 -18.91 -6.74
CA LYS A 77 -1.80 -18.26 -7.37
C LYS A 77 -1.26 -17.14 -6.48
N VAL A 78 -2.15 -16.34 -5.90
CA VAL A 78 -1.84 -15.27 -4.95
C VAL A 78 -1.14 -15.84 -3.72
N LEU A 79 -1.73 -16.84 -3.07
CA LEU A 79 -1.12 -17.52 -1.93
C LEU A 79 0.25 -18.09 -2.28
N ARG A 80 0.40 -18.79 -3.41
CA ARG A 80 1.68 -19.34 -3.83
C ARG A 80 2.76 -18.26 -4.02
N ILE A 81 2.41 -17.16 -4.68
CA ILE A 81 3.33 -16.02 -4.87
C ILE A 81 3.67 -15.39 -3.50
N ALA A 82 2.65 -15.15 -2.67
CA ALA A 82 2.80 -14.55 -1.35
C ALA A 82 3.65 -15.42 -0.41
N THR A 83 3.46 -16.73 -0.40
CA THR A 83 4.28 -17.67 0.38
C THR A 83 5.73 -17.64 -0.10
N SER A 84 5.97 -17.70 -1.42
CA SER A 84 7.32 -17.69 -1.98
C SER A 84 8.08 -16.40 -1.63
N ILE A 85 7.44 -15.23 -1.72
CA ILE A 85 8.11 -13.98 -1.32
C ILE A 85 8.22 -13.86 0.21
N ASN A 86 7.28 -14.40 0.98
CA ASN A 86 7.30 -14.34 2.45
C ASN A 86 8.53 -15.03 3.05
N GLU A 87 9.00 -16.11 2.43
CA GLU A 87 10.19 -16.88 2.87
C GLU A 87 11.49 -16.10 2.65
N GLU A 88 11.53 -15.22 1.64
CA GLU A 88 12.72 -14.48 1.23
C GLU A 88 12.80 -13.07 1.83
N LEU A 89 11.68 -12.55 2.36
CA LEU A 89 11.62 -11.19 2.89
C LEU A 89 11.89 -11.13 4.39
N THR A 90 12.65 -10.11 4.79
CA THR A 90 12.72 -9.68 6.18
C THR A 90 11.38 -9.09 6.63
N HIS A 91 11.11 -9.06 7.94
CA HIS A 91 9.88 -8.46 8.47
C HIS A 91 9.69 -7.00 8.02
N TYR A 92 10.77 -6.20 8.06
CA TYR A 92 10.75 -4.83 7.55
C TYR A 92 10.31 -4.75 6.08
N GLN A 93 10.86 -5.61 5.22
CA GLN A 93 10.47 -5.62 3.80
C GLN A 93 9.02 -6.06 3.58
N LYS A 94 8.50 -6.99 4.40
CA LYS A 94 7.08 -7.39 4.37
C LYS A 94 6.15 -6.21 4.68
N LEU A 95 6.50 -5.41 5.70
CA LEU A 95 5.77 -4.19 6.03
C LEU A 95 5.77 -3.20 4.86
N ILE A 96 6.93 -2.94 4.26
CA ILE A 96 7.03 -2.07 3.09
C ILE A 96 6.16 -2.57 1.93
N VAL A 97 6.17 -3.87 1.63
CA VAL A 97 5.32 -4.43 0.56
C VAL A 97 3.83 -4.25 0.87
N ILE A 98 3.39 -4.45 2.13
CA ILE A 98 2.00 -4.20 2.51
C ILE A 98 1.62 -2.73 2.37
N ILE A 99 2.47 -1.81 2.82
CA ILE A 99 2.21 -0.37 2.69
C ILE A 99 2.04 0.00 1.22
N GLN A 100 2.94 -0.48 0.36
CA GLN A 100 2.90 -0.22 -1.07
C GLN A 100 1.69 -0.86 -1.75
N LEU A 101 1.27 -2.05 -1.31
CA LEU A 101 0.04 -2.69 -1.78
C LEU A 101 -1.21 -1.88 -1.40
N LEU A 102 -1.23 -1.34 -0.18
CA LEU A 102 -2.34 -0.51 0.30
C LEU A 102 -2.38 0.85 -0.42
N GLU A 103 -1.23 1.48 -0.66
CA GLU A 103 -1.11 2.68 -1.49
C GLU A 103 -1.57 2.40 -2.92
N PHE A 104 -1.17 1.26 -3.47
CA PHE A 104 -1.57 0.83 -4.80
C PHE A 104 -3.09 0.70 -4.93
N ILE A 105 -3.76 -0.04 -4.04
CA ILE A 105 -5.21 -0.22 -4.12
C ILE A 105 -5.98 1.07 -3.82
N SER A 106 -5.46 1.93 -2.95
CA SER A 106 -6.07 3.21 -2.59
C SER A 106 -5.87 4.32 -3.63
N SER A 107 -4.87 4.20 -4.51
CA SER A 107 -4.61 5.13 -5.62
C SER A 107 -5.61 5.04 -6.78
N GLY A 108 -6.49 4.03 -6.76
CA GLY A 108 -7.54 3.88 -7.77
C GLY A 108 -8.57 5.01 -7.73
N GLN A 109 -9.19 5.32 -8.88
CA GLN A 109 -10.24 6.35 -8.95
C GLN A 109 -11.53 5.96 -8.20
N LYS A 110 -11.79 4.65 -8.07
CA LYS A 110 -12.95 4.15 -7.33
C LYS A 110 -12.54 3.78 -5.92
N ALA A 111 -13.51 3.82 -5.01
CA ALA A 111 -13.33 3.28 -3.67
C ALA A 111 -12.78 1.84 -3.72
N ILE A 112 -11.94 1.51 -2.75
CA ILE A 112 -11.35 0.18 -2.60
C ILE A 112 -12.47 -0.85 -2.55
N SER A 113 -12.41 -1.83 -3.45
CA SER A 113 -13.41 -2.89 -3.54
C SER A 113 -13.23 -3.91 -2.41
N VAL A 114 -14.30 -4.67 -2.12
CA VAL A 114 -14.25 -5.80 -1.16
C VAL A 114 -13.14 -6.78 -1.55
N MET A 115 -12.96 -7.01 -2.84
CA MET A 115 -12.00 -7.97 -3.37
C MET A 115 -10.56 -7.49 -3.22
N GLU A 116 -10.29 -6.20 -3.40
CA GLU A 116 -8.97 -5.61 -3.13
C GLU A 116 -8.65 -5.63 -1.63
N THR A 117 -9.65 -5.46 -0.79
CA THR A 117 -9.52 -5.56 0.67
C THR A 117 -9.21 -7.00 1.09
N GLU A 118 -9.97 -7.98 0.60
CA GLU A 118 -9.73 -9.41 0.86
C GLU A 118 -8.35 -9.86 0.36
N PHE A 119 -7.93 -9.35 -0.80
CA PHE A 119 -6.59 -9.60 -1.33
C PHE A 119 -5.52 -9.09 -0.35
N ALA A 120 -5.57 -7.82 0.05
CA ALA A 120 -4.59 -7.23 0.97
C ALA A 120 -4.56 -7.96 2.33
N ASN A 121 -5.73 -8.34 2.86
CA ASN A 121 -5.83 -9.12 4.09
C ASN A 121 -5.12 -10.48 3.95
N THR A 122 -5.35 -11.18 2.84
CA THR A 122 -4.73 -12.49 2.57
C THR A 122 -3.21 -12.39 2.52
N ILE A 123 -2.67 -11.33 1.91
CA ILE A 123 -1.22 -11.10 1.86
C ILE A 123 -0.67 -10.80 3.26
N SER A 124 -1.36 -9.95 4.04
CA SER A 124 -0.96 -9.63 5.40
C SER A 124 -0.91 -10.88 6.29
N GLU A 125 -1.93 -11.74 6.20
CA GLU A 125 -1.98 -13.03 6.90
C GLU A 125 -0.84 -13.95 6.46
N THR A 126 -0.61 -14.07 5.15
CA THR A 126 0.49 -14.90 4.63
C THR A 126 1.86 -14.39 5.09
N PHE A 127 2.01 -13.06 5.24
CA PHE A 127 3.23 -12.42 5.72
C PHE A 127 3.41 -12.51 7.24
N ASN A 128 2.41 -13.05 7.96
CA ASN A 128 2.36 -13.10 9.41
C ASN A 128 2.45 -11.71 10.06
N ILE A 129 1.88 -10.69 9.42
CA ILE A 129 1.79 -9.34 10.01
C ILE A 129 0.65 -9.34 11.03
N ASN A 130 0.91 -8.74 12.19
CA ASN A 130 -0.08 -8.68 13.26
C ASN A 130 -1.34 -7.95 12.77
N SER A 131 -2.53 -8.54 13.00
CA SER A 131 -3.78 -7.98 12.48
C SER A 131 -4.05 -6.56 12.96
N SER A 132 -3.75 -6.24 14.23
CA SER A 132 -3.95 -4.88 14.75
C SER A 132 -3.04 -3.87 14.06
N GLU A 133 -1.77 -4.23 13.84
CA GLU A 133 -0.80 -3.42 13.11
C GLU A 133 -1.21 -3.23 11.64
N TYR A 134 -1.65 -4.30 10.97
CA TYR A 134 -2.18 -4.22 9.62
C TYR A 134 -3.38 -3.27 9.52
N PHE A 135 -4.33 -3.35 10.46
CA PHE A 135 -5.48 -2.46 10.45
C PHE A 135 -5.11 -1.00 10.75
N GLU A 136 -4.10 -0.74 11.57
CA GLU A 136 -3.55 0.61 11.79
C GLU A 136 -2.94 1.18 10.48
N ILE A 137 -2.12 0.38 9.79
CA ILE A 137 -1.54 0.77 8.49
C ILE A 137 -2.65 0.99 7.45
N TYR A 138 -3.62 0.07 7.36
CA TYR A 138 -4.77 0.19 6.46
C TYR A 138 -5.55 1.48 6.70
N ALA A 139 -5.91 1.77 7.95
CA ALA A 139 -6.63 2.98 8.32
C ALA A 139 -5.82 4.24 7.97
N PHE A 140 -4.50 4.19 8.18
CA PHE A 140 -3.60 5.31 7.88
C PHE A 140 -3.49 5.61 6.39
N ILE A 141 -3.27 4.59 5.56
CA ILE A 141 -3.13 4.77 4.11
C ILE A 141 -4.46 5.23 3.50
N THR A 142 -5.58 4.61 3.92
CA THR A 142 -6.91 4.86 3.33
C THR A 142 -7.66 6.06 3.94
N ASP A 143 -7.05 6.80 4.87
CA ASP A 143 -7.69 7.84 5.69
C ASP A 143 -8.96 7.38 6.42
N ASN A 144 -9.11 6.08 6.62
CA ASN A 144 -10.28 5.47 7.24
C ASN A 144 -10.08 5.27 8.75
N PHE A 145 -9.96 6.36 9.48
CA PHE A 145 -9.83 6.35 10.94
C PHE A 145 -11.18 6.28 11.67
N ARG A 146 -12.20 5.66 11.07
CA ARG A 146 -13.58 5.66 11.62
C ARG A 146 -13.57 5.24 13.09
N ASN A 147 -13.80 6.23 13.97
CA ASN A 147 -13.89 6.13 15.43
C ASN A 147 -12.59 5.81 16.20
N GLN A 148 -11.42 5.83 15.57
CA GLN A 148 -10.15 5.79 16.31
C GLN A 148 -9.68 7.20 16.64
N ALA A 149 -9.73 7.56 17.92
CA ALA A 149 -8.97 8.70 18.39
C ALA A 149 -7.47 8.43 18.22
N PRO A 150 -6.67 9.42 17.83
CA PRO A 150 -5.22 9.36 17.94
C PRO A 150 -4.79 8.86 19.32
N GLY A 151 -3.74 8.06 19.33
CA GLY A 151 -3.31 7.26 20.48
C GLY A 151 -1.81 7.00 20.43
N ASN A 152 -1.33 5.99 21.13
CA ASN A 152 0.12 5.77 21.30
C ASN A 152 0.92 5.65 20.00
N ASN A 153 0.31 5.12 18.93
CA ASN A 153 0.98 4.88 17.66
C ASN A 153 0.70 5.97 16.61
N LEU A 154 -0.35 6.78 16.78
CA LEU A 154 -0.77 7.78 15.82
C LEU A 154 -0.65 9.18 16.43
N LEU A 155 0.21 9.98 15.83
CA LEU A 155 0.35 11.40 16.12
C LEU A 155 -0.30 12.23 15.01
N VAL A 156 -1.20 13.14 15.39
CA VAL A 156 -1.82 14.11 14.48
C VAL A 156 -1.32 15.51 14.83
N ILE A 157 -0.71 16.19 13.86
CA ILE A 157 -0.21 17.55 14.00
C ILE A 157 -1.12 18.48 13.20
N SER A 158 -1.75 19.46 13.85
CA SER A 158 -2.66 20.39 13.16
C SER A 158 -2.72 21.77 13.82
N GLY A 159 -3.18 22.77 13.06
CA GLY A 159 -3.53 24.09 13.57
C GLY A 159 -4.90 24.17 14.25
N GLU A 160 -5.57 23.04 14.49
CA GLU A 160 -6.89 23.03 15.14
C GLU A 160 -6.78 22.97 16.67
N LYS A 161 -7.01 24.12 17.33
CA LYS A 161 -6.97 24.24 18.81
C LYS A 161 -7.95 23.29 19.53
N ARG A 162 -8.97 22.75 18.84
CA ARG A 162 -10.02 21.88 19.42
C ARG A 162 -9.47 20.58 20.03
N HIS A 163 -8.28 20.12 19.63
CA HIS A 163 -7.72 18.85 20.06
C HIS A 163 -6.37 18.97 20.77
N LYS A 164 -5.94 20.19 21.14
CA LYS A 164 -4.61 20.46 21.70
C LYS A 164 -4.26 19.65 22.97
N ASP A 165 -5.27 19.31 23.78
CA ASP A 165 -5.08 18.62 25.07
C ASP A 165 -5.37 17.10 24.99
N LYS A 166 -5.64 16.57 23.78
CA LYS A 166 -5.90 15.14 23.58
C LYS A 166 -4.59 14.39 23.34
N SER A 167 -4.48 13.18 23.90
CA SER A 167 -3.38 12.27 23.58
C SER A 167 -3.31 12.00 22.06
N GLY A 168 -2.09 11.88 21.53
CA GLY A 168 -1.87 11.67 20.10
C GLY A 168 -2.11 12.92 19.24
N TYR A 169 -2.29 14.11 19.83
CA TYR A 169 -2.37 15.37 19.10
C TYR A 169 -1.23 16.32 19.47
N LEU A 170 -0.68 16.98 18.46
CA LEU A 170 0.26 18.09 18.61
C LEU A 170 -0.33 19.33 17.94
N TYR A 171 -0.61 20.36 18.73
CA TYR A 171 -1.07 21.64 18.21
C TYR A 171 0.11 22.46 17.70
N GLN A 172 0.03 22.92 16.45
CA GLN A 172 1.01 23.85 15.88
C GLN A 172 0.30 25.07 15.29
N GLU A 173 0.56 26.24 15.87
CA GLU A 173 -0.04 27.49 15.41
C GLU A 173 0.39 27.81 13.96
N HIS A 174 -0.54 28.32 13.17
CA HIS A 174 -0.38 28.64 11.75
C HIS A 174 -0.13 27.46 10.79
N LEU A 175 -0.19 26.20 11.26
CA LEU A 175 -0.13 25.06 10.35
C LEU A 175 -1.44 24.92 9.57
N GLN A 176 -1.38 25.20 8.26
CA GLN A 176 -2.53 25.13 7.34
C GLN A 176 -2.86 23.70 6.90
N ASN A 177 -1.90 22.78 7.04
CA ASN A 177 -2.06 21.36 6.70
C ASN A 177 -2.24 20.51 7.98
N GLU A 178 -2.70 19.28 7.83
CA GLU A 178 -2.73 18.29 8.90
C GLU A 178 -1.68 17.22 8.56
N LEU A 179 -0.76 16.97 9.48
CA LEU A 179 0.22 15.89 9.37
C LEU A 179 -0.21 14.73 10.25
N ARG A 180 -0.02 13.53 9.74
CA ARG A 180 -0.28 12.29 10.47
C ARG A 180 1.00 11.48 10.45
N ILE A 181 1.39 10.99 11.63
CA ILE A 181 2.55 10.13 11.80
C ILE A 181 2.09 8.85 12.48
N LEU A 182 2.25 7.72 11.81
CA LEU A 182 2.00 6.39 12.36
C LEU A 182 3.33 5.71 12.68
N ASN A 183 3.49 5.25 13.92
CA ASN A 183 4.62 4.44 14.36
C ASN A 183 4.27 2.95 14.30
N VAL A 184 4.93 2.23 13.39
CA VAL A 184 4.85 0.79 13.21
C VAL A 184 6.04 0.16 13.95
N HIS A 185 5.83 -0.16 15.23
CA HIS A 185 6.89 -0.57 16.15
C HIS A 185 7.64 -1.82 15.70
N SER A 186 6.94 -2.81 15.12
CA SER A 186 7.57 -4.10 14.77
C SER A 186 8.65 -3.95 13.68
N GLY A 187 8.56 -2.90 12.86
CA GLY A 187 9.52 -2.56 11.82
C GLY A 187 10.42 -1.37 12.12
N ASN A 188 10.29 -0.74 13.30
CA ASN A 188 10.91 0.55 13.60
C ASN A 188 10.69 1.57 12.47
N LEU A 189 9.43 1.69 12.02
CA LEU A 189 9.04 2.45 10.84
C LEU A 189 8.07 3.58 11.20
N LEU A 190 8.35 4.78 10.70
CA LEU A 190 7.45 5.92 10.81
C LEU A 190 6.86 6.23 9.44
N LEU A 191 5.53 6.14 9.33
CA LEU A 191 4.80 6.59 8.15
C LEU A 191 4.34 8.02 8.37
N ILE A 192 4.60 8.89 7.40
CA ILE A 192 4.24 10.30 7.47
C ILE A 192 3.35 10.60 6.27
N LYS A 193 2.19 11.17 6.55
CA LYS A 193 1.23 11.59 5.53
C LYS A 193 0.73 12.99 5.83
N SER A 194 0.37 13.70 4.78
CA SER A 194 -0.23 15.02 4.88
C SER A 194 -1.56 15.07 4.15
N LYS A 195 -2.51 15.81 4.71
CA LYS A 195 -3.90 15.86 4.22
C LYS A 195 -4.05 16.64 2.92
N GLN A 196 -3.18 17.63 2.70
CA GLN A 196 -3.14 18.42 1.47
C GLN A 196 -1.86 18.12 0.69
N SER A 197 -1.95 18.14 -0.64
CA SER A 197 -0.82 18.12 -1.58
C SER A 197 -0.03 19.44 -1.54
N SER A 198 0.39 19.85 -0.36
CA SER A 198 1.32 20.95 -0.15
C SER A 198 2.73 20.39 -0.15
N ASN A 199 3.68 21.15 -0.72
CA ASN A 199 5.10 20.80 -0.70
C ASN A 199 5.59 20.79 0.75
N LEU A 200 5.58 19.61 1.37
CA LEU A 200 6.26 19.39 2.63
C LEU A 200 7.76 19.38 2.36
N THR A 201 8.44 20.35 2.96
CA THR A 201 9.90 20.35 3.01
C THR A 201 10.31 19.79 4.37
N VAL A 202 10.91 18.60 4.37
CA VAL A 202 11.56 18.05 5.56
C VAL A 202 12.99 18.58 5.52
N ASN A 203 13.23 19.65 6.27
CA ASN A 203 14.59 20.18 6.42
C ASN A 203 15.30 19.32 7.48
N GLY A 204 16.05 18.32 7.03
CA GLY A 204 17.00 17.61 7.88
C GLY A 204 18.20 18.50 8.18
N GLN A 205 18.58 18.60 9.46
CA GLN A 205 19.90 19.09 9.86
C GLN A 205 20.91 17.95 9.81
#